data_AF-A0A1T1D0C9-F1
#
_entry.id   AF-A0A1T1D0C9-F1
#
_cell.length_a   1.000
_cell.length_b   1.000
_cell.length_c   1.000
_cell.angle_alpha   90.00
_cell.angle_beta   90.00
_cell.angle_gamma   90.00
#
_symmetry.space_group_name_H-M   'P 1'
#
loop_
_entity.id
_entity.type
_entity.pdbx_description
1 polymer ?
#
loop_
_entity_poly.entity_id
_entity_poly.type
_entity_poly.pdbx_seq_one_letter_code
_entity_poly.pdbx_strand_id
1 'polypeptide(L)'
;MGDSLEYIRSELEHLMQKGCLDVFNDNRGEVRYREPCDHDQAILQSRLKILRLAKWRRRRGFHFSGIMLELEDSPEEVRSELESLIQEGCLDVFNDDQGQVRYRGN
;
A
#
# COMPACT_ATOMS: atom_id res chain seq x y z
N MET A 1 3.65 14.19 -15.34
CA MET A 1 4.01 14.51 -13.94
C MET A 1 2.97 15.48 -13.37
N GLY A 2 1.76 14.97 -13.15
CA GLY A 2 0.65 15.71 -12.53
C GLY A 2 -0.43 14.81 -11.91
N ASP A 3 -0.32 13.48 -12.09
CA ASP A 3 -1.46 12.57 -11.96
C ASP A 3 -1.58 11.90 -10.59
N SER A 4 -0.51 11.90 -9.78
CA SER A 4 -0.48 11.10 -8.55
C SER A 4 -1.38 11.65 -7.43
N LEU A 5 -1.58 12.98 -7.36
CA LEU A 5 -2.43 13.61 -6.34
C LEU A 5 -3.92 13.54 -6.70
N GLU A 6 -4.26 13.68 -7.99
CA GLU A 6 -5.63 13.52 -8.49
C GLU A 6 -6.10 12.07 -8.34
N TYR A 7 -5.21 11.10 -8.60
CA TYR A 7 -5.49 9.68 -8.37
C TYR A 7 -5.76 9.39 -6.88
N ILE A 8 -4.88 9.86 -5.98
CA ILE A 8 -5.08 9.68 -4.53
C ILE A 8 -6.38 10.34 -4.06
N ARG A 9 -6.73 11.51 -4.59
CA ARG A 9 -8.00 12.17 -4.24
C ARG A 9 -9.21 11.36 -4.71
N SER A 10 -9.18 10.88 -5.96
CA SER A 10 -10.26 10.07 -6.53
C SER A 10 -10.47 8.76 -5.75
N GLU A 11 -9.38 8.12 -5.32
CA GLU A 11 -9.46 6.87 -4.56
C GLU A 11 -10.03 7.10 -3.15
N LEU A 12 -9.63 8.19 -2.49
CA LEU A 12 -10.19 8.58 -1.20
C LEU A 12 -11.69 8.90 -1.30
N GLU A 13 -12.11 9.63 -2.34
CA GLU A 13 -13.54 9.94 -2.58
C GLU A 13 -14.35 8.67 -2.84
N HIS A 14 -13.80 7.71 -3.58
CA HIS A 14 -14.43 6.42 -3.84
C HIS A 14 -14.61 5.58 -2.58
N LEU A 15 -13.58 5.54 -1.72
CA LEU A 15 -13.64 4.83 -0.43
C LEU A 15 -14.64 5.47 0.54
N MET A 16 -14.74 6.82 0.54
CA MET A 16 -15.75 7.54 1.31
C MET A 16 -17.17 7.23 0.83
N GLN A 17 -17.41 7.20 -0.48
CA GLN A 17 -18.73 6.89 -1.06
C GLN A 17 -19.20 5.46 -0.77
N LYS A 18 -18.25 4.52 -0.66
CA LYS A 18 -18.54 3.13 -0.29
C LYS A 18 -18.78 2.91 1.20
N GLY A 19 -18.54 3.93 2.03
CA GLY A 19 -18.59 3.79 3.50
C GLY A 19 -17.41 2.98 4.05
N CYS A 20 -16.34 2.80 3.26
CA CYS A 20 -15.11 2.13 3.68
C CYS A 20 -14.15 3.08 4.39
N LEU A 21 -14.42 4.40 4.36
CA LEU A 21 -13.58 5.46 4.92
C LEU A 21 -14.44 6.59 5.50
N ASP A 22 -14.48 6.71 6.82
CA ASP A 22 -15.00 7.87 7.54
C ASP A 22 -13.94 8.96 7.61
N VAL A 23 -14.32 10.16 7.21
CA VAL A 23 -13.49 11.36 7.37
C VAL A 23 -14.06 12.21 8.49
N PHE A 24 -13.25 12.50 9.50
CA PHE A 24 -13.63 13.33 10.63
C PHE A 24 -12.54 14.32 10.96
N ASN A 25 -12.92 15.50 11.41
CA ASN A 25 -11.97 16.45 11.98
C ASN A 25 -11.71 16.08 13.43
N ASP A 26 -10.45 15.97 13.81
CA ASP A 26 -10.10 15.81 15.21
C ASP A 26 -10.35 17.10 15.99
N ASN A 27 -10.19 17.03 17.31
CA ASN A 27 -10.43 18.16 18.22
C ASN A 27 -9.44 19.34 18.00
N ARG A 28 -8.46 19.17 17.12
CA ARG A 28 -7.47 20.19 16.72
C ARG A 28 -7.76 20.74 15.32
N GLY A 29 -8.81 20.27 14.65
CA GLY A 29 -9.18 20.67 13.30
C GLY A 29 -8.38 19.98 12.20
N GLU A 30 -7.63 18.92 12.52
CA GLU A 30 -6.93 18.12 11.51
C GLU A 30 -7.89 17.07 10.93
N VAL A 31 -7.91 16.96 9.59
CA VAL A 31 -8.67 15.93 8.87
C VAL A 31 -8.03 14.57 9.17
N ARG A 32 -8.82 13.66 9.74
CA ARG A 32 -8.44 12.27 10.03
C ARG A 32 -9.39 11.30 9.33
N TYR A 33 -8.84 10.14 9.03
CA TYR A 33 -9.54 9.05 8.35
C TYR A 33 -9.70 7.88 9.32
N ARG A 34 -10.88 7.27 9.38
CA ARG A 34 -11.22 6.08 10.18
C ARG A 34 -11.98 5.11 9.28
N GLU A 35 -11.57 3.86 9.20
CA GLU A 35 -12.26 2.86 8.36
C GLU A 35 -13.18 2.01 9.25
N PRO A 36 -14.49 1.90 8.94
CA PRO A 36 -15.43 1.14 9.75
C PRO A 36 -15.49 -0.36 9.41
N CYS A 37 -14.78 -0.83 8.38
CA CYS A 37 -14.76 -2.23 7.96
C CYS A 37 -13.43 -2.90 8.34
N ASP A 38 -13.46 -3.86 9.27
CA ASP A 38 -12.26 -4.58 9.76
C ASP A 38 -11.46 -5.25 8.63
N HIS A 39 -12.12 -5.65 7.53
CA HIS A 39 -11.48 -6.28 6.37
C HIS A 39 -10.68 -5.28 5.52
N ASP A 40 -11.23 -4.07 5.30
CA ASP A 40 -10.56 -3.03 4.53
C ASP A 40 -9.40 -2.41 5.32
N GLN A 41 -9.51 -2.38 6.66
CA GLN A 41 -8.43 -1.93 7.53
C GLN A 41 -7.21 -2.87 7.46
N ALA A 42 -7.42 -4.19 7.41
CA ALA A 42 -6.32 -5.15 7.26
C ALA A 42 -5.61 -4.94 5.91
N ILE A 43 -6.37 -4.83 4.82
CA ILE A 43 -5.86 -4.56 3.47
C ILE A 43 -5.08 -3.24 3.44
N LEU A 44 -5.63 -2.15 3.98
CA LEU A 44 -4.94 -0.86 4.02
C LEU A 44 -3.66 -0.93 4.86
N GLN A 45 -3.69 -1.59 6.02
CA GLN A 45 -2.49 -1.75 6.86
C GLN A 45 -1.40 -2.52 6.13
N SER A 46 -1.75 -3.58 5.41
CA SER A 46 -0.79 -4.38 4.65
C SER A 46 -0.19 -3.59 3.48
N ARG A 47 -1.02 -2.86 2.74
CA ARG A 47 -0.58 -1.93 1.68
C ARG A 47 0.37 -0.86 2.22
N LEU A 48 0.02 -0.22 3.33
CA LEU A 48 0.86 0.81 3.95
C LEU A 48 2.20 0.25 4.43
N LYS A 49 2.22 -0.97 4.99
CA LYS A 49 3.45 -1.65 5.40
C LYS A 49 4.33 -1.97 4.18
N ILE A 50 3.75 -2.48 3.09
CA ILE A 50 4.46 -2.74 1.82
C ILE A 50 5.11 -1.46 1.28
N LEU A 51 4.34 -0.38 1.16
CA LEU A 51 4.84 0.90 0.66
C LEU A 51 5.90 1.51 1.58
N ARG A 52 5.75 1.36 2.90
CA ARG A 52 6.75 1.80 3.88
C ARG A 52 8.06 1.03 3.71
N LEU A 53 8.00 -0.28 3.52
CA LEU A 53 9.18 -1.12 3.29
C LEU A 53 9.86 -0.74 1.97
N ALA A 54 9.08 -0.53 0.92
CA ALA A 54 9.54 -0.05 -0.39
C ALA A 54 10.31 1.28 -0.26
N LYS A 55 9.73 2.24 0.48
CA LYS A 55 10.35 3.55 0.76
C LYS A 55 11.64 3.44 1.57
N TRP A 56 11.69 2.53 2.55
CA TRP A 56 12.88 2.32 3.39
C TRP A 56 14.02 1.66 2.62
N ARG A 57 13.71 0.67 1.78
CA ARG A 57 14.72 -0.10 1.03
C ARG A 57 15.14 0.58 -0.27
N ARG A 58 14.38 1.56 -0.75
CA ARG A 58 14.64 2.36 -1.96
C ARG A 58 15.12 1.46 -3.11
N ARG A 59 16.30 1.74 -3.67
CA ARG A 59 16.87 1.04 -4.82
C ARG A 59 17.21 -0.43 -4.58
N ARG A 60 17.44 -0.86 -3.33
CA ARG A 60 17.72 -2.29 -3.03
C ARG A 60 16.47 -3.14 -3.12
N GLY A 61 15.29 -2.54 -2.94
CA GLY A 61 14.03 -3.27 -2.86
C GLY A 61 13.98 -4.28 -1.71
N PHE A 62 12.94 -5.10 -1.72
CA PHE A 62 12.71 -6.16 -0.74
C PHE A 62 12.25 -7.45 -1.42
N HIS A 63 12.40 -8.57 -0.71
CA HIS A 63 11.89 -9.87 -1.15
C HIS A 63 10.47 -10.11 -0.64
N PHE A 64 9.76 -10.97 -1.37
CA PHE A 64 8.49 -11.54 -0.92
C PHE A 64 8.59 -12.17 0.48
N SER A 65 9.63 -12.99 0.73
CA SER A 65 9.84 -13.60 2.05
C SER A 65 10.09 -12.58 3.16
N GLY A 66 10.67 -11.42 2.84
CA GLY A 66 10.90 -10.36 3.81
C GLY A 66 9.60 -9.68 4.23
N ILE A 67 8.72 -9.40 3.28
CA ILE A 67 7.41 -8.81 3.58
C ILE A 67 6.51 -9.80 4.32
N MET A 68 6.56 -11.10 3.97
CA MET A 68 5.84 -12.17 4.69
C MET A 68 6.23 -12.32 6.16
N LEU A 69 7.42 -11.85 6.56
CA LEU A 69 7.83 -11.84 7.97
C LEU A 69 7.34 -10.59 8.71
N GLU A 70 7.04 -9.51 7.98
CA GLU A 70 6.56 -8.25 8.56
C GLU A 70 5.02 -8.14 8.51
N LEU A 71 4.39 -8.87 7.61
CA LEU A 71 2.95 -9.03 7.48
C LEU A 71 2.55 -10.36 8.11
N GLU A 72 1.70 -10.32 9.13
CA GLU A 72 1.06 -11.51 9.72
C GLU A 72 -0.09 -12.02 8.82
N ASP A 73 0.04 -11.83 7.51
CA ASP A 73 -0.98 -12.12 6.50
C ASP A 73 -0.65 -13.43 5.77
N SER A 74 -1.63 -13.98 5.03
CA SER A 74 -1.39 -15.15 4.20
C SER A 74 -0.53 -14.83 2.96
N PRO A 75 0.27 -15.79 2.46
CA PRO A 75 1.03 -15.61 1.23
C PRO A 75 0.20 -15.17 0.02
N GLU A 76 -1.04 -15.63 -0.05
CA GLU A 76 -1.98 -15.30 -1.11
C GLU A 76 -2.41 -13.83 -1.05
N GLU A 77 -2.73 -13.32 0.15
CA GLU A 77 -3.10 -11.91 0.35
C GLU A 77 -1.93 -10.98 0.02
N VAL A 78 -0.72 -11.31 0.50
CA VAL A 78 0.48 -10.50 0.22
C VAL A 78 0.80 -10.47 -1.27
N ARG A 79 0.61 -11.59 -1.99
CA ARG A 79 0.77 -11.60 -3.46
C ARG A 79 -0.25 -10.72 -4.15
N SER A 80 -1.54 -10.85 -3.80
CA SER A 80 -2.60 -10.04 -4.39
C SER A 80 -2.32 -8.54 -4.21
N GLU A 81 -1.83 -8.15 -3.04
CA GLU A 81 -1.50 -6.75 -2.78
C GLU A 81 -0.26 -6.25 -3.53
N LEU A 82 0.79 -7.08 -3.63
CA LEU A 82 1.95 -6.73 -4.45
C LEU A 82 1.58 -6.57 -5.93
N GLU A 83 0.76 -7.47 -6.47
CA GLU A 83 0.27 -7.38 -7.85
C GLU A 83 -0.56 -6.11 -8.08
N SER A 84 -1.47 -5.80 -7.15
CA SER A 84 -2.29 -4.57 -7.22
C SER A 84 -1.42 -3.33 -7.21
N LEU A 85 -0.46 -3.23 -6.28
CA LEU A 85 0.45 -2.09 -6.17
C LEU A 85 1.39 -1.95 -7.39
N ILE A 86 1.73 -3.04 -8.07
CA ILE A 86 2.47 -3.00 -9.35
C ILE A 86 1.57 -2.46 -10.47
N GLN A 87 0.33 -2.95 -10.58
CA GLN A 87 -0.62 -2.48 -11.60
C GLN A 87 -0.96 -0.99 -11.46
N GLU A 88 -1.02 -0.51 -10.22
CA GLU A 88 -1.23 0.91 -9.90
C GLU A 88 0.02 1.78 -10.12
N GLY A 89 1.16 1.16 -10.42
CA GLY A 89 2.43 1.87 -10.63
C GLY A 89 3.08 2.39 -9.35
N CYS A 90 2.66 1.90 -8.17
CA CYS A 90 3.27 2.24 -6.89
C CYS A 90 4.55 1.44 -6.62
N LEU A 91 4.65 0.23 -7.20
CA LEU A 91 5.81 -0.64 -7.10
C LEU A 91 6.36 -1.03 -8.47
N ASP A 92 7.68 -1.13 -8.53
CA ASP A 92 8.42 -1.79 -9.59
C ASP A 92 8.88 -3.19 -9.14
N VAL A 93 8.87 -4.13 -10.08
CA VAL A 93 9.48 -5.45 -9.93
C VAL A 93 10.76 -5.54 -10.78
N PHE A 94 11.84 -6.08 -10.21
CA PHE A 94 13.10 -6.28 -10.93
C PHE A 94 13.87 -7.49 -10.38
N ASN A 95 14.88 -7.94 -11.12
CA ASN A 95 15.82 -8.96 -10.64
C ASN A 95 17.09 -8.28 -10.12
N ASP A 96 17.58 -8.71 -8.96
CA ASP A 96 18.88 -8.26 -8.47
C ASP A 96 20.05 -8.94 -9.21
N ASP A 97 21.28 -8.60 -8.82
CA ASP A 97 22.51 -9.14 -9.43
C ASP A 97 22.67 -10.66 -9.24
N GLN A 98 21.87 -11.28 -8.35
CA GLN A 98 21.80 -12.72 -8.15
C GLN A 98 20.63 -13.37 -8.90
N GLY A 99 19.90 -12.60 -9.73
CA GLY A 99 18.75 -13.07 -10.47
C GLY A 99 17.49 -13.25 -9.61
N GLN A 100 17.46 -12.71 -8.39
CA GLN A 100 16.31 -12.88 -7.50
C GLN A 100 15.32 -11.74 -7.64
N VAL A 101 14.02 -12.07 -7.59
CA VAL A 101 12.93 -11.08 -7.70
C VAL A 101 12.90 -10.16 -6.47
N ARG A 102 12.86 -8.85 -6.75
CA ARG A 102 12.79 -7.76 -5.78
C ARG A 102 11.67 -6.80 -6.14
N TYR A 103 11.07 -6.20 -5.11
CA TYR A 103 10.06 -5.15 -5.22
C TYR A 103 10.64 -3.84 -4.67
N ARG A 104 10.41 -2.71 -5.34
CA ARG A 104 10.80 -1.37 -4.86
C ARG A 104 9.70 -0.35 -5.18
N GLY A 105 9.73 0.80 -4.51
CA GLY A 105 8.85 1.92 -4.87
C GLY A 105 9.26 2.51 -6.22
N ASN A 106 8.27 2.89 -7.03
CA ASN A 106 8.44 3.67 -8.26
C ASN A 106 8.78 5.14 -7.95
#